data_AF-W2QPJ1-F1
#
_entry.id   AF-W2QPJ1-F1
#
_cell.length_a   1.000
_cell.length_b   1.000
_cell.length_c   1.000
_cell.angle_alpha   90.00
_cell.angle_beta   90.00
_cell.angle_gamma   90.00
#
_symmetry.space_group_name_H-M   'P 1'
#
loop_
_entity.id
_entity.type
_entity.pdbx_description
1 polymer ?
#
loop_
_entity_poly.entity_id
_entity_poly.type
_entity_poly.pdbx_seq_one_letter_code
_entity_poly.pdbx_strand_id
1 'polypeptide(L)'
;MENVQKALKRFPSHLLAAVQSDIHDLHSTRTQASFLQMRDAVLRKWMEDSRLLAFSQYMSAQWLYGPFSKWQAYATPIGFATTNDPVETFNAVIKRDYTLRRRLKIGTLLRELSACCQDQSLSTPSFQFGVTPRHRSHAV
;
A
#
# COMPACT_ATOMS: atom_id res chain seq x y z
N MET A 1 -0.98 2.91 0.12
CA MET A 1 -0.02 4.02 -0.22
C MET A 1 -0.24 4.62 -1.63
N GLU A 2 -1.51 4.73 -2.07
CA GLU A 2 -1.89 4.98 -3.48
C GLU A 2 -1.32 6.28 -4.10
N ASN A 3 -1.21 7.35 -3.30
CA ASN A 3 -0.70 8.64 -3.79
C ASN A 3 0.80 8.62 -4.10
N VAL A 4 1.58 7.83 -3.36
CA VAL A 4 3.00 7.60 -3.67
C VAL A 4 3.12 6.82 -4.98
N GLN A 5 2.30 5.78 -5.18
CA GLN A 5 2.27 5.01 -6.42
C GLN A 5 1.93 5.88 -7.64
N LYS A 6 1.00 6.84 -7.50
CA LYS A 6 0.68 7.81 -8.57
C LYS A 6 1.86 8.72 -8.90
N ALA A 7 2.57 9.23 -7.88
CA ALA A 7 3.77 10.04 -8.08
C ALA A 7 4.89 9.24 -8.80
N LEU A 8 4.95 7.94 -8.52
CA LEU A 8 5.96 7.04 -9.07
C LEU A 8 5.71 6.59 -10.52
N LYS A 9 4.47 6.63 -11.02
CA LYS A 9 4.09 6.20 -12.40
C LYS A 9 4.84 6.91 -13.52
N ARG A 10 5.46 8.05 -13.25
CA ARG A 10 6.16 8.87 -14.25
C ARG A 10 7.63 8.46 -14.44
N PHE A 11 8.14 7.54 -13.62
CA PHE A 11 9.55 7.13 -13.68
C PHE A 11 9.80 5.93 -14.60
N PRO A 12 11.01 5.81 -15.17
CA PRO A 12 11.46 4.59 -15.81
C PRO A 12 11.40 3.39 -14.86
N SER A 13 11.14 2.18 -15.38
CA SER A 13 10.89 0.98 -14.57
C SER A 13 12.01 0.62 -13.59
N HIS A 14 13.27 0.82 -13.95
CA HIS A 14 14.42 0.55 -13.07
C HIS A 14 14.49 1.54 -11.89
N LEU A 15 14.22 2.82 -12.16
CA LEU A 15 14.19 3.87 -11.15
C LEU A 15 13.00 3.68 -10.22
N LEU A 16 11.85 3.29 -10.77
CA LEU A 16 10.67 2.90 -10.03
C LEU A 16 10.95 1.77 -9.04
N ALA A 17 11.59 0.68 -9.49
CA ALA A 17 11.91 -0.46 -8.64
C ALA A 17 12.85 -0.09 -7.49
N ALA A 18 13.88 0.72 -7.77
CA ALA A 18 14.81 1.18 -6.75
C ALA A 18 14.10 2.03 -5.68
N VAL A 19 13.28 3.00 -6.09
CA VAL A 19 12.53 3.86 -5.16
C VAL A 19 11.48 3.06 -4.37
N GLN A 20 10.81 2.09 -4.99
CA GLN A 20 9.88 1.20 -4.30
C GLN A 20 10.59 0.35 -3.24
N SER A 21 11.79 -0.16 -3.53
CA SER A 21 12.60 -0.88 -2.54
C SER A 21 12.95 0.03 -1.36
N ASP A 22 13.47 1.23 -1.64
CA ASP A 22 13.83 2.19 -0.60
C ASP A 22 12.63 2.53 0.31
N ILE A 23 11.43 2.73 -0.27
CA ILE A 23 10.19 2.99 0.48
C ILE A 23 9.79 1.78 1.34
N HIS A 24 9.89 0.57 0.79
CA HIS A 24 9.58 -0.65 1.52
C HIS A 24 10.52 -0.85 2.71
N ASP A 25 11.81 -0.57 2.52
CA ASP A 25 12.81 -0.69 3.59
C ASP A 25 12.54 0.33 4.70
N LEU A 26 12.22 1.58 4.33
CA LEU A 26 11.78 2.61 5.28
C LEU A 26 10.51 2.19 6.05
N HIS A 27 9.50 1.64 5.36
CA HIS A 27 8.29 1.10 5.99
C HIS A 27 8.63 0.00 7.00
N SER A 28 9.53 -0.91 6.62
CA SER A 28 9.82 -2.12 7.37
C SER A 28 10.67 -1.90 8.62
N THR A 29 11.16 -0.68 8.86
CA THR A 29 11.92 -0.34 10.07
C THR A 29 11.15 -0.68 11.34
N ARG A 30 11.87 -1.21 12.34
CA ARG A 30 11.30 -1.71 13.60
C ARG A 30 11.49 -0.76 14.78
N THR A 31 12.31 0.27 14.62
CA THR A 31 12.55 1.29 15.64
C THR A 31 12.65 2.67 15.01
N GLN A 32 12.30 3.69 15.78
CA GLN A 32 12.45 5.08 15.33
C GLN A 32 13.92 5.43 15.00
N ALA A 33 14.88 4.94 15.79
CA ALA A 33 16.30 5.19 15.56
C ALA A 33 16.78 4.63 14.20
N SER A 34 16.43 3.39 13.88
CA SER A 34 16.77 2.77 12.59
C SER A 34 16.10 3.49 11.42
N PHE A 35 14.86 3.97 11.61
CA PHE A 35 14.17 4.77 10.61
C PHE A 35 14.86 6.10 10.35
N LEU A 36 15.22 6.86 11.38
CA LEU A 36 15.87 8.16 11.20
C LEU A 36 17.19 8.02 10.42
N GLN A 37 18.01 7.01 10.77
CA GLN A 37 19.25 6.73 10.07
C GLN A 37 19.01 6.36 8.59
N MET A 38 18.07 5.46 8.33
CA MET A 38 17.74 5.02 6.97
C MET A 38 17.14 6.16 6.14
N ARG A 39 16.24 6.94 6.73
CA ARG A 39 15.60 8.10 6.11
C ARG A 39 16.63 9.09 5.61
N ASP A 40 17.61 9.43 6.43
CA ASP A 40 18.62 10.43 6.07
C ASP A 40 19.52 9.93 4.94
N ALA A 41 19.86 8.63 4.92
CA ALA A 41 20.61 8.00 3.84
C ALA A 41 19.81 7.95 2.52
N VAL A 42 18.56 7.48 2.56
CA VAL A 42 17.67 7.38 1.40
C VAL A 42 17.36 8.76 0.83
N LEU A 43 17.08 9.76 1.69
CA LEU A 43 16.76 11.10 1.23
C LEU A 43 17.96 11.76 0.55
N ARG A 44 19.17 11.56 1.07
CA ARG A 44 20.41 12.03 0.41
C ARG A 44 20.57 11.40 -0.97
N LYS A 45 20.44 10.06 -1.06
CA LYS A 45 20.46 9.32 -2.33
C LYS A 45 19.45 9.86 -3.34
N TRP A 46 18.23 10.16 -2.92
CA TRP A 46 17.19 10.72 -3.81
C TRP A 46 17.43 12.18 -4.18
N MET A 47 18.12 12.96 -3.37
CA MET A 47 18.46 14.36 -3.68
C MET A 47 19.64 14.48 -4.64
N GLU A 48 20.57 13.51 -4.61
CA GLU A 48 21.71 13.44 -5.54
C GLU A 48 21.28 13.11 -6.98
N ASP A 49 20.16 12.39 -7.15
CA ASP A 49 19.58 12.12 -8.46
C ASP A 49 18.62 13.23 -8.90
N SER A 50 19.05 14.04 -9.87
CA SER A 50 18.23 15.12 -10.46
C SER A 50 16.84 14.67 -10.93
N ARG A 51 16.69 13.42 -11.36
CA ARG A 51 15.39 12.85 -11.80
C ARG A 51 14.44 12.67 -10.63
N LEU A 52 14.97 12.42 -9.43
CA LEU A 52 14.19 12.18 -8.21
C LEU A 52 13.98 13.45 -7.38
N LEU A 53 14.60 14.58 -7.71
CA LEU A 53 14.57 15.78 -6.88
C LEU A 53 13.15 16.27 -6.55
N ALA A 54 12.26 16.37 -7.55
CA ALA A 54 10.88 16.78 -7.32
C ALA A 54 10.11 15.75 -6.45
N PHE A 55 10.40 14.46 -6.64
CA PHE A 55 9.81 13.39 -5.84
C PHE A 55 10.33 13.39 -4.40
N SER A 56 11.62 13.64 -4.18
CA SER A 56 12.23 13.68 -2.86
C SER A 56 11.71 14.87 -2.05
N GLN A 57 11.50 16.02 -2.67
CA GLN A 57 10.82 17.17 -2.05
C GLN A 57 9.39 16.82 -1.64
N TYR A 58 8.60 16.22 -2.53
CA TYR A 58 7.24 15.76 -2.22
C TYR A 58 7.21 14.74 -1.07
N MET A 59 8.06 13.71 -1.13
CA MET A 59 8.15 12.67 -0.09
C MET A 59 8.55 13.26 1.25
N SER A 60 9.55 14.15 1.24
CA SER A 60 10.00 14.85 2.44
C SER A 60 8.85 15.62 3.09
N ALA A 61 8.17 16.47 2.32
CA ALA A 61 7.12 17.36 2.82
C ALA A 61 5.86 16.64 3.29
N GLN A 62 5.49 15.51 2.68
CA GLN A 62 4.22 14.82 2.98
C GLN A 62 4.38 13.62 3.90
N TRP A 63 5.42 12.81 3.65
CA TRP A 63 5.53 11.46 4.22
C TRP A 63 6.70 11.31 5.21
N LEU A 64 7.73 12.15 5.15
CA LEU A 64 8.85 12.04 6.10
C LEU A 64 8.72 13.01 7.27
N TYR A 65 8.33 14.25 6.99
CA TYR A 65 8.18 15.31 7.99
C TYR A 65 6.74 15.85 8.07
N GLY A 66 5.89 15.45 7.14
CA GLY A 66 4.52 15.95 6.99
C GLY A 66 3.48 15.25 7.87
N PRO A 67 2.19 15.55 7.60
CA PRO A 67 1.06 15.01 8.36
C PRO A 67 0.89 13.49 8.19
N PHE A 68 1.39 12.91 7.11
CA PHE A 68 1.29 11.49 6.83
C PHE A 68 2.54 10.71 7.26
N SER A 69 3.32 11.24 8.21
CA SER A 69 4.62 10.68 8.62
C SER A 69 4.54 9.38 9.40
N LYS A 70 3.38 9.00 9.96
CA LYS A 70 3.19 7.78 10.76
C LYS A 70 2.75 6.59 9.90
N TRP A 71 3.63 6.12 9.02
CA TRP A 71 3.37 4.99 8.12
C TRP A 71 4.34 3.82 8.31
N GLN A 72 5.37 3.98 9.15
CA GLN A 72 6.36 2.95 9.40
C GLN A 72 5.78 1.84 10.27
N ALA A 73 6.36 0.65 10.17
CA ALA A 73 5.87 -0.51 10.88
C ALA A 73 5.90 -0.35 12.41
N TYR A 74 6.96 0.28 12.92
CA TYR A 74 7.09 0.55 14.37
C TYR A 74 6.05 1.56 14.90
N ALA A 75 5.42 2.35 14.04
CA ALA A 75 4.40 3.31 14.46
C ALA A 75 3.04 2.64 14.70
N THR A 76 2.86 1.40 14.25
CA THR A 76 1.64 0.62 14.43
C THR A 76 1.75 -0.23 15.69
N PRO A 77 0.80 -0.15 16.65
CA PRO A 77 0.79 -1.03 17.81
C PRO A 77 0.70 -2.51 17.42
N ILE A 78 1.23 -3.39 18.27
CA ILE A 78 1.16 -4.84 18.07
C ILE A 78 -0.31 -5.27 17.96
N GLY A 79 -0.59 -6.16 17.01
CA GLY A 79 -1.94 -6.67 16.75
C GLY A 79 -2.76 -5.84 15.76
N PHE A 80 -2.25 -4.69 15.29
CA PHE A 80 -2.89 -3.89 14.26
C PHE A 80 -2.21 -4.11 12.89
N ALA A 81 -3.01 -4.04 11.82
CA ALA A 81 -2.50 -4.17 10.47
C ALA A 81 -1.56 -3.01 10.14
N THR A 82 -0.33 -3.36 9.76
CA THR A 82 0.76 -2.41 9.46
C THR A 82 0.66 -1.78 8.06
N THR A 83 -0.13 -2.40 7.18
CA THR A 83 -0.47 -1.86 5.87
C THR A 83 -1.98 -1.85 5.72
N ASN A 84 -2.48 -0.88 4.96
CA ASN A 84 -3.86 -0.84 4.55
C ASN A 84 -4.15 -1.80 3.37
N ASP A 85 -3.17 -2.58 2.91
CA ASP A 85 -3.30 -3.45 1.73
C ASP A 85 -4.43 -4.49 1.86
N PRO A 86 -4.70 -5.13 3.02
CA PRO A 86 -5.84 -6.03 3.14
C PRO A 86 -7.17 -5.31 2.94
N VAL A 87 -7.30 -4.10 3.50
CA VAL A 87 -8.48 -3.24 3.33
C VAL A 87 -8.59 -2.72 1.90
N GLU A 88 -7.50 -2.27 1.28
CA GLU A 88 -7.49 -1.81 -0.12
C GLU A 88 -7.86 -2.96 -1.07
N THR A 89 -7.35 -4.17 -0.83
CA THR A 89 -7.66 -5.38 -1.60
C THR A 89 -9.13 -5.77 -1.44
N PHE A 90 -9.64 -5.81 -0.21
CA PHE A 90 -11.05 -6.13 0.05
C PHE A 90 -11.98 -5.08 -0.56
N ASN A 91 -11.64 -3.79 -0.44
CA ASN A 91 -12.36 -2.71 -1.09
C ASN A 91 -12.34 -2.83 -2.62
N ALA A 92 -11.26 -3.34 -3.21
CA ALA A 92 -11.19 -3.58 -4.66
C ALA A 92 -12.17 -4.66 -5.11
N VAL A 93 -12.33 -5.74 -4.33
CA VAL A 93 -13.32 -6.80 -4.58
C VAL A 93 -14.74 -6.25 -4.50
N ILE A 94 -15.10 -5.53 -3.42
CA ILE A 94 -16.42 -4.90 -3.28
C ILE A 94 -16.71 -3.94 -4.45
N LYS A 95 -15.71 -3.14 -4.84
CA LYS A 95 -15.84 -2.19 -5.95
C LYS A 95 -16.04 -2.90 -7.28
N ARG A 96 -15.35 -4.01 -7.52
CA ARG A 96 -15.38 -4.75 -8.78
C ARG A 96 -16.62 -5.61 -8.93
N ASP A 97 -16.97 -6.38 -7.90
CA ASP A 97 -17.90 -7.50 -8.05
C ASP A 97 -19.32 -7.18 -7.56
N TYR A 98 -19.45 -6.29 -6.56
CA TYR A 98 -20.73 -6.06 -5.89
C TYR A 98 -21.32 -4.70 -6.22
N THR A 99 -20.50 -3.65 -6.19
CA THR A 99 -20.99 -2.28 -6.47
C THR A 99 -20.81 -1.87 -7.93
N LEU A 100 -20.01 -2.62 -8.70
CA LEU A 100 -19.64 -2.28 -10.09
C LEU A 100 -19.14 -0.83 -10.22
N ARG A 101 -18.44 -0.33 -9.18
CA ARG A 101 -17.97 1.05 -9.04
C ARG A 101 -19.08 2.12 -9.09
N ARG A 102 -20.34 1.75 -8.84
CA ARG A 102 -21.49 2.66 -8.77
C ARG A 102 -21.83 3.03 -7.34
N ARG A 103 -22.34 4.25 -7.15
CA ARG A 103 -22.90 4.68 -5.87
C ARG A 103 -24.31 4.11 -5.70
N LEU A 104 -24.47 3.16 -4.78
CA LEU A 104 -25.74 2.51 -4.50
C LEU A 104 -26.53 3.23 -3.39
N LYS A 105 -27.85 3.09 -3.40
CA LYS A 105 -28.70 3.47 -2.27
C LYS A 105 -28.44 2.52 -1.10
N ILE A 106 -28.61 3.00 0.14
CA ILE A 106 -28.27 2.23 1.35
C ILE A 106 -28.90 0.83 1.40
N GLY A 107 -30.18 0.68 1.03
CA GLY A 107 -30.86 -0.62 1.04
C GLY A 107 -30.33 -1.60 -0.02
N THR A 108 -29.80 -1.11 -1.13
CA THR A 108 -29.11 -1.97 -2.12
C THR A 108 -27.70 -2.28 -1.65
N LEU A 109 -26.97 -1.29 -1.12
CA LEU A 109 -25.63 -1.49 -0.59
C LEU A 109 -25.59 -2.56 0.52
N LEU A 110 -26.55 -2.53 1.45
CA LEU A 110 -26.62 -3.54 2.52
C LEU A 110 -26.85 -4.95 1.98
N ARG A 111 -27.67 -5.10 0.91
CA ARG A 111 -27.88 -6.40 0.25
C ARG A 111 -26.61 -6.90 -0.42
N GLU A 112 -25.92 -6.04 -1.15
CA GLU A 112 -24.65 -6.38 -1.79
C GLU A 112 -23.57 -6.78 -0.76
N LEU A 113 -23.48 -6.06 0.36
CA LEU A 113 -22.55 -6.42 1.45
C LEU A 113 -22.94 -7.75 2.11
N SER A 114 -24.23 -8.01 2.29
CA SER A 114 -24.70 -9.30 2.81
C SER A 114 -24.36 -10.46 1.88
N ALA A 115 -24.55 -10.29 0.57
CA ALA A 115 -24.15 -11.28 -0.44
C ALA A 115 -22.63 -11.51 -0.39
N CYS A 116 -21.84 -10.44 -0.29
CA CYS A 116 -20.39 -10.55 -0.12
C CYS A 116 -19.99 -11.35 1.11
N CYS A 117 -20.63 -11.13 2.26
CA CYS A 117 -20.34 -11.91 3.46
C CYS A 117 -20.69 -13.40 3.28
N GLN A 118 -21.81 -13.70 2.63
CA GLN A 118 -22.22 -15.09 2.36
C GLN A 118 -21.21 -15.79 1.45
N ASP A 119 -20.86 -15.19 0.32
CA ASP A 119 -19.92 -15.76 -0.66
C ASP A 119 -18.53 -15.99 -0.03
N GLN A 120 -18.02 -15.03 0.75
CA GLN A 120 -16.73 -15.16 1.44
C GLN A 120 -16.76 -16.23 2.54
N SER A 121 -17.89 -16.40 3.24
CA SER A 121 -18.04 -17.43 4.27
C SER A 121 -18.05 -18.85 3.71
N LEU A 122 -18.60 -19.03 2.50
CA LEU A 122 -18.65 -20.32 1.80
C LEU A 122 -17.32 -20.63 1.09
N SER A 123 -16.56 -19.60 0.72
CA SER A 123 -15.31 -19.71 -0.04
C SER A 123 -14.06 -20.00 0.83
N THR A 124 -14.20 -20.60 2.01
CA THR A 124 -13.01 -20.87 2.86
C THR A 124 -12.07 -21.84 2.14
N PRO A 125 -10.87 -21.41 1.70
CA PRO A 125 -9.91 -22.35 1.12
C PRO A 125 -9.49 -23.32 2.22
N SER A 126 -9.33 -24.60 1.88
CA SER A 126 -8.70 -25.54 2.80
C SER A 126 -7.31 -25.00 3.17
N PHE A 127 -6.99 -25.02 4.46
CA PHE A 127 -5.65 -24.64 4.92
C PHE A 127 -4.64 -25.59 4.27
N GLN A 128 -3.72 -25.06 3.48
CA GLN A 128 -2.69 -25.83 2.78
C GLN A 128 -1.31 -25.40 3.27
N PHE A 129 -0.47 -26.39 3.58
CA PHE A 129 0.92 -26.18 4.00
C PHE A 129 1.85 -25.76 2.85
N GLY A 130 1.39 -25.84 1.60
CA GLY A 130 2.16 -25.46 0.41
C GLY A 130 2.12 -23.95 0.15
N VAL A 131 3.27 -23.36 -0.16
CA VAL A 131 3.34 -21.98 -0.67
C VAL A 131 2.70 -21.95 -2.05
N THR A 132 1.46 -21.47 -2.15
CA THR A 132 0.83 -21.21 -3.44
C THR A 132 1.44 -19.95 -4.06
N PRO A 133 1.94 -20.00 -5.32
CA PRO A 133 2.42 -18.80 -6.00
C PRO A 133 1.29 -17.78 -6.08
N ARG A 134 1.52 -16.55 -5.59
CA ARG A 134 0.58 -15.45 -5.80
C ARG A 134 0.51 -15.15 -7.29
N HIS A 135 -0.55 -15.61 -7.97
CA HIS A 135 -0.89 -15.10 -9.29
C HIS A 135 -1.21 -13.61 -9.15
N ARG A 136 -0.26 -12.74 -9.53
CA ARG A 136 -0.56 -11.35 -9.85
C ARG A 136 -1.42 -11.37 -11.10
N SER A 137 -2.73 -11.22 -10.94
CA SER A 137 -3.63 -10.93 -12.05
C SER A 137 -3.27 -9.55 -12.62
N HIS A 138 -2.33 -9.52 -13.55
CA HIS A 138 -2.22 -8.42 -14.51
C HIS A 138 -3.42 -8.55 -15.44
N ALA A 139 -4.42 -7.68 -15.25
CA ALA A 139 -5.49 -7.48 -16.23
C ALA A 139 -5.15 -6.23 -17.04
N VAL A 140 -4.97 -6.46 -18.34
CA VAL A 140 -4.89 -5.47 -19.43
C VAL A 140 -6.15 -4.63 -19.48
#